data_AF-A0A1Q6QY81-F1
#
_entry.id   AF-A0A1Q6QY81-F1
#
_cell.length_a   1.000
_cell.length_b   1.000
_cell.length_c   1.000
_cell.angle_alpha   90.00
_cell.angle_beta   90.00
_cell.angle_gamma   90.00
#
_symmetry.space_group_name_H-M   'P 1'
#
loop_
_entity.id
_entity.type
_entity.pdbx_description
1 polymer ?
#
loop_
_entity_poly.entity_id
_entity_poly.type
_entity_poly.pdbx_seq_one_letter_code
_entity_poly.pdbx_strand_id
1 'polypeptide(L)'
;MTNNFNDGIFNELYDIRSENYELCFSEKLTKETEKFEVSEKRENLKNYINELKVEDDLKIKQINDLIKDFENALFLEMDFWCRNYYKLGFCDADMLKKETKNFSENNKMKGKSFYNECSDEFFEYVEEYRVTYLMKKPEYKELINQVRKLKEDNPKVEDLVEDGKIEILNYEELKVIQKLLNLGSQLDSIEQKEIFKLGMREMLTNLADMNVIPLTLE
;
A
#
# COMPACT_ATOMS: atom_id res chain seq x y z
N MET A 1 -6.85 -11.94 13.22
CA MET A 1 -5.68 -11.05 13.10
C MET A 1 -6.21 -9.69 12.70
N THR A 2 -6.33 -8.79 13.68
CA THR A 2 -6.80 -7.43 13.47
C THR A 2 -5.65 -6.65 12.86
N ASN A 3 -5.89 -6.08 11.68
CA ASN A 3 -4.92 -5.33 10.93
C ASN A 3 -4.59 -4.04 11.73
N ASN A 4 -3.49 -4.03 12.47
CA ASN A 4 -3.02 -2.88 13.25
C ASN A 4 -2.17 -1.94 12.39
N PHE A 5 -2.62 -1.63 11.17
CA PHE A 5 -2.27 -0.33 10.63
C PHE A 5 -3.17 0.66 11.37
N ASN A 6 -2.60 1.38 12.34
CA ASN A 6 -3.29 2.51 12.94
C ASN A 6 -3.50 3.54 11.84
N ASP A 7 -4.67 3.49 11.19
CA ASP A 7 -5.18 4.55 10.32
C ASP A 7 -5.07 5.92 11.04
N GLY A 8 -5.00 5.94 12.37
CA GLY A 8 -4.74 7.12 13.20
C GLY A 8 -3.55 7.96 12.77
N ILE A 9 -2.37 7.42 12.44
CA ILE A 9 -1.23 8.28 12.07
C ILE A 9 -1.45 8.93 10.70
N PHE A 10 -2.00 8.17 9.73
CA PHE A 10 -2.27 8.70 8.40
C PHE A 10 -3.47 9.64 8.38
N ASN A 11 -4.48 9.37 9.21
CA ASN A 11 -5.64 10.24 9.43
C ASN A 11 -5.21 11.50 10.21
N GLU A 12 -4.37 11.40 11.23
CA GLU A 12 -3.81 12.57 11.92
C GLU A 12 -2.94 13.40 10.98
N LEU A 13 -2.11 12.77 10.14
CA LEU A 13 -1.37 13.47 9.08
C LEU A 13 -2.29 14.14 8.06
N TYR A 14 -3.36 13.45 7.68
CA TYR A 14 -4.40 14.00 6.82
C TYR A 14 -5.09 15.18 7.48
N ASP A 15 -5.51 15.07 8.73
CA ASP A 15 -6.20 16.10 9.52
C ASP A 15 -5.28 17.31 9.76
N ILE A 16 -4.01 17.11 10.12
CA ILE A 16 -3.02 18.18 10.28
C ILE A 16 -2.75 18.92 8.96
N ARG A 17 -2.74 18.19 7.83
CA ARG A 17 -2.52 18.76 6.50
C ARG A 17 -3.78 19.36 5.89
N SER A 18 -4.95 18.80 6.19
CA SER A 18 -6.26 19.26 5.73
C SER A 18 -6.75 20.45 6.54
N GLU A 19 -6.46 20.53 7.85
CA GLU A 19 -6.86 21.66 8.71
C GLU A 19 -6.31 22.99 8.20
N ASN A 20 -5.07 23.03 7.69
CA ASN A 20 -4.50 24.24 7.08
C ASN A 20 -5.10 24.57 5.70
N TYR A 21 -5.61 23.57 4.99
CA TYR A 21 -6.17 23.72 3.64
C TYR A 21 -7.66 24.10 3.67
N GLU A 22 -8.45 23.45 4.53
CA GLU A 22 -9.86 23.72 4.75
C GLU A 22 -10.08 25.10 5.39
N LEU A 23 -9.18 25.57 6.27
CA LEU A 23 -9.23 26.94 6.80
C LEU A 23 -9.06 28.03 5.73
N CYS A 24 -8.33 27.76 4.64
CA CYS A 24 -8.20 28.72 3.53
C CYS A 24 -9.43 28.77 2.61
N PHE A 25 -10.31 27.77 2.64
CA PHE A 25 -11.47 27.67 1.75
C PHE A 25 -12.82 27.67 2.49
N SER A 26 -12.82 27.53 3.82
CA SER A 26 -14.02 27.47 4.67
C SER A 26 -14.87 28.73 4.65
N GLU A 27 -14.31 29.90 4.33
CA GLU A 27 -15.12 31.12 4.13
C GLU A 27 -15.95 31.09 2.84
N LYS A 28 -15.63 30.22 1.88
CA LYS A 28 -16.30 30.15 0.58
C LYS A 28 -17.25 28.95 0.40
N LEU A 29 -17.18 27.95 1.28
CA LEU A 29 -17.76 26.63 1.01
C LEU A 29 -19.00 26.25 1.85
N THR A 30 -19.49 27.14 2.71
CA THR A 30 -20.60 26.83 3.63
C THR A 30 -22.00 27.01 3.02
N LYS A 31 -22.22 26.69 1.73
CA LYS A 31 -23.59 26.78 1.17
C LYS A 31 -24.08 25.66 0.25
N GLU A 32 -23.26 24.78 -0.33
CA GLU A 32 -23.77 24.05 -1.52
C GLU A 32 -23.55 22.54 -1.61
N THR A 33 -22.91 21.87 -0.66
CA THR A 33 -22.48 20.49 -0.92
C THR A 33 -23.02 19.48 0.07
N GLU A 34 -24.22 18.97 -0.20
CA GLU A 34 -24.62 17.62 0.19
C GLU A 34 -25.49 17.00 -0.94
N LYS A 35 -25.36 15.78 -1.48
CA LYS A 35 -24.44 14.62 -1.39
C LYS A 35 -25.12 13.50 -2.25
N PHE A 36 -24.39 12.49 -2.74
CA PHE A 36 -24.88 11.13 -3.12
C PHE A 36 -25.52 10.81 -4.49
N GLU A 37 -24.80 9.99 -5.29
CA GLU A 37 -25.35 8.98 -6.23
C GLU A 37 -26.10 9.51 -7.47
N VAL A 38 -25.47 10.43 -8.19
CA VAL A 38 -26.12 11.25 -9.22
C VAL A 38 -26.47 10.49 -10.50
N SER A 39 -25.59 9.62 -11.02
CA SER A 39 -25.80 9.01 -12.35
C SER A 39 -26.98 8.04 -12.42
N GLU A 40 -27.12 7.18 -11.41
CA GLU A 40 -28.22 6.20 -11.34
C GLU A 40 -29.55 6.88 -11.01
N LYS A 41 -29.52 7.87 -10.10
CA LYS A 41 -30.71 8.66 -9.74
C LYS A 41 -31.17 9.56 -10.87
N ARG A 42 -30.26 10.07 -11.71
CA ARG A 42 -30.59 10.84 -12.92
C ARG A 42 -31.35 9.98 -13.94
N GLU A 43 -30.90 8.76 -14.18
CA GLU A 43 -31.53 7.89 -15.18
C GLU A 43 -32.90 7.39 -14.68
N ASN A 44 -33.02 7.08 -13.39
CA ASN A 44 -34.29 6.78 -12.76
C ASN A 44 -35.26 7.97 -12.78
N LEU A 45 -34.76 9.19 -12.57
CA LEU A 45 -35.57 10.41 -12.64
C LEU A 45 -36.08 10.67 -14.07
N LYS A 46 -35.23 10.50 -15.08
CA LYS A 46 -35.64 10.59 -16.49
C LYS A 46 -36.73 9.59 -16.84
N ASN A 47 -36.57 8.34 -16.42
CA ASN A 47 -37.57 7.30 -16.66
C ASN A 47 -38.89 7.64 -15.97
N TYR A 48 -38.84 8.10 -14.71
CA TYR A 48 -40.03 8.53 -13.96
C TYR A 48 -40.74 9.74 -14.60
N ILE A 49 -40.00 10.75 -15.09
CA ILE A 49 -40.58 11.91 -15.79
C ILE A 49 -41.27 11.48 -17.09
N ASN A 50 -40.67 10.57 -17.84
CA ASN A 50 -41.26 10.04 -19.07
C ASN A 50 -42.52 9.20 -18.79
N GLU A 51 -42.57 8.49 -17.65
CA GLU A 51 -43.73 7.71 -17.21
C GLU A 51 -44.89 8.56 -16.67
N LEU A 52 -44.63 9.78 -16.19
CA LEU A 52 -45.64 10.68 -15.63
C LEU A 52 -46.73 11.13 -16.63
N LYS A 53 -46.63 10.76 -17.92
CA LYS A 53 -47.57 11.14 -19.00
C LYS A 53 -47.96 12.62 -18.97
N VAL A 54 -46.96 13.49 -18.77
CA VAL A 54 -47.18 14.93 -18.78
C VAL A 54 -47.45 15.34 -20.23
N GLU A 55 -48.70 15.62 -20.58
CA GLU A 55 -49.11 16.05 -21.94
C GLU A 55 -48.66 17.49 -22.30
N ASP A 56 -47.84 18.11 -21.44
CA ASP A 56 -47.37 19.49 -21.58
C ASP A 56 -45.87 19.50 -21.91
N ASP A 57 -45.58 19.49 -23.20
CA ASP A 57 -44.23 19.53 -23.78
C ASP A 57 -43.37 20.67 -23.21
N LEU A 58 -44.01 21.76 -22.79
CA LEU A 58 -43.34 22.95 -22.27
C LEU A 58 -42.77 22.71 -20.86
N LYS A 59 -43.49 21.95 -20.03
CA LYS A 59 -43.00 21.52 -18.71
C LYS A 59 -41.91 20.46 -18.81
N ILE A 60 -42.03 19.52 -19.75
CA ILE A 60 -40.98 18.52 -20.01
C ILE A 60 -39.68 19.22 -20.42
N LYS A 61 -39.77 20.24 -21.29
CA LYS A 61 -38.61 21.03 -21.68
C LYS A 61 -37.97 21.75 -20.49
N GLN A 62 -38.75 22.41 -19.65
CA GLN A 62 -38.25 23.09 -18.44
C GLN A 62 -37.53 22.14 -17.48
N ILE A 63 -38.07 20.93 -17.29
CA ILE A 63 -37.44 19.92 -16.43
C ILE A 63 -36.10 19.46 -17.01
N ASN A 64 -36.03 19.22 -18.33
CA ASN A 64 -34.78 18.85 -18.99
C ASN A 64 -33.73 19.95 -18.93
N ASP A 65 -34.13 21.21 -19.08
CA ASP A 65 -33.23 22.36 -18.94
C ASP A 65 -32.65 22.45 -17.51
N LEU A 66 -33.49 22.26 -16.47
CA LEU A 66 -33.04 22.23 -15.08
C LEU A 66 -32.07 21.06 -14.80
N ILE A 67 -32.33 19.88 -15.35
CA ILE A 67 -31.45 18.71 -15.23
C ILE A 67 -30.08 19.01 -15.87
N LYS A 68 -30.08 19.63 -17.06
CA LYS A 68 -28.85 20.01 -17.75
C LYS A 68 -28.05 21.05 -16.97
N ASP A 69 -28.72 22.06 -16.42
CA ASP A 69 -28.05 23.10 -15.60
C ASP A 69 -27.44 22.50 -14.34
N PHE A 70 -28.14 21.56 -13.70
CA PHE A 70 -27.61 20.81 -12.56
C PHE A 70 -26.36 19.99 -12.92
N GLU A 71 -26.37 19.27 -14.05
CA GLU A 71 -25.19 18.51 -14.51
C GLU A 71 -23.99 19.40 -14.79
N ASN A 72 -24.22 20.57 -15.40
CA ASN A 72 -23.16 21.54 -15.66
C ASN A 72 -22.56 22.05 -14.34
N ALA A 73 -23.41 22.37 -13.36
CA ALA A 73 -22.94 22.79 -12.03
C ALA A 73 -22.11 21.69 -11.36
N LEU A 74 -22.56 20.43 -11.45
CA LEU A 74 -21.84 19.28 -10.91
C LEU A 74 -20.46 19.07 -11.58
N PHE A 75 -20.39 19.20 -12.90
CA PHE A 75 -19.12 19.06 -13.63
C PHE A 75 -18.13 20.17 -13.24
N LEU A 76 -18.62 21.40 -13.09
CA LEU A 76 -17.79 22.54 -12.65
C LEU A 76 -17.27 22.34 -11.22
N GLU A 77 -18.08 21.78 -10.33
CA GLU A 77 -17.65 21.45 -8.97
C GLU A 77 -16.58 20.34 -8.97
N MET A 78 -16.80 19.28 -9.74
CA MET A 78 -15.82 18.20 -9.88
C MET A 78 -14.49 18.72 -10.43
N ASP A 79 -14.53 19.55 -11.46
CA ASP A 79 -13.33 20.17 -12.04
C ASP A 79 -12.63 21.11 -11.03
N PHE A 80 -13.40 21.85 -10.22
CA PHE A 80 -12.84 22.64 -9.11
C PHE A 80 -12.09 21.77 -8.11
N TRP A 81 -12.71 20.67 -7.63
CA TRP A 81 -12.07 19.75 -6.68
C TRP A 81 -10.86 19.03 -7.28
N CYS A 82 -10.96 18.53 -8.52
CA CYS A 82 -9.83 17.90 -9.20
C CYS A 82 -8.62 18.84 -9.30
N ARG A 83 -8.83 20.10 -9.69
CA ARG A 83 -7.74 21.09 -9.74
C ARG A 83 -7.16 21.37 -8.35
N ASN A 84 -8.01 21.37 -7.32
CA ASN A 84 -7.62 21.69 -5.95
C ASN A 84 -6.84 20.56 -5.28
N TYR A 85 -7.29 19.31 -5.41
CA TYR A 85 -6.52 18.13 -4.96
C TYR A 85 -5.22 17.95 -5.74
N TYR A 86 -5.23 18.23 -7.05
CA TYR A 86 -4.01 18.25 -7.84
C TYR A 86 -3.01 19.26 -7.26
N LYS A 87 -3.42 20.51 -7.00
CA LYS A 87 -2.57 21.53 -6.36
C LYS A 87 -2.10 21.14 -4.96
N LEU A 88 -2.98 20.55 -4.13
CA LEU A 88 -2.63 20.05 -2.80
C LEU A 88 -1.49 19.02 -2.90
N GLY A 89 -1.58 18.08 -3.85
CA GLY A 89 -0.53 17.10 -4.10
C GLY A 89 0.83 17.73 -4.41
N PHE A 90 0.87 18.83 -5.19
CA PHE A 90 2.13 19.57 -5.42
C PHE A 90 2.66 20.26 -4.16
N CYS A 91 1.78 20.90 -3.40
CA CYS A 91 2.15 21.57 -2.16
C CYS A 91 2.68 20.57 -1.13
N ASP A 92 2.02 19.42 -0.97
CA ASP A 92 2.44 18.36 -0.06
C ASP A 92 3.77 17.75 -0.48
N ALA A 93 3.98 17.52 -1.78
CA ALA A 93 5.26 17.04 -2.30
C ALA A 93 6.40 18.06 -2.07
N ASP A 94 6.16 19.35 -2.32
CA ASP A 94 7.16 20.41 -2.06
C ASP A 94 7.45 20.56 -0.56
N MET A 95 6.43 20.42 0.29
CA MET A 95 6.57 20.43 1.75
C MET A 95 7.37 19.23 2.25
N LEU A 96 7.02 18.02 1.83
CA LEU A 96 7.77 16.79 2.12
C LEU A 96 9.23 16.92 1.70
N LYS A 97 9.49 17.47 0.51
CA LYS A 97 10.85 17.73 0.01
C LYS A 97 11.64 18.67 0.93
N LYS A 98 11.00 19.71 1.46
CA LYS A 98 11.62 20.66 2.39
C LYS A 98 11.86 20.05 3.76
N GLU A 99 10.89 19.33 4.31
CA GLU A 99 10.97 18.67 5.62
C GLU A 99 12.05 17.58 5.65
N THR A 100 12.21 16.85 4.54
CA THR A 100 13.19 15.76 4.41
C THR A 100 14.58 16.23 4.01
N LYS A 101 14.78 17.53 3.74
CA LYS A 101 16.06 18.09 3.27
C LYS A 101 17.24 17.80 4.21
N ASN A 102 17.06 17.97 5.52
CA ASN A 102 18.13 17.69 6.50
C ASN A 102 18.41 16.18 6.61
N PHE A 103 17.38 15.35 6.42
CA PHE A 103 17.54 13.90 6.40
C PHE A 103 18.34 13.46 5.17
N SER A 104 18.03 14.00 4.00
CA SER A 104 18.69 13.62 2.75
C SER A 104 20.14 14.10 2.63
N GLU A 105 20.48 15.27 3.18
CA GLU A 105 21.88 15.74 3.20
C GLU A 105 22.80 14.81 3.99
N ASN A 106 22.26 14.11 4.98
CA ASN A 106 23.01 13.22 5.86
C ASN A 106 22.90 11.73 5.47
N ASN A 107 22.01 11.37 4.54
CA ASN A 107 21.74 9.99 4.18
C ASN A 107 21.78 9.81 2.67
N LYS A 108 22.64 8.90 2.21
CA LYS A 108 22.66 8.44 0.83
C LYS A 108 22.12 7.03 0.76
N MET A 109 21.27 6.76 -0.22
CA MET A 109 20.82 5.40 -0.47
C MET A 109 21.70 4.78 -1.53
N LYS A 110 22.34 3.67 -1.17
CA LYS A 110 23.09 2.85 -2.11
C LYS A 110 22.16 1.85 -2.77
N GLY A 111 22.37 1.61 -4.06
CA GLY A 111 21.72 0.54 -4.82
C GLY A 111 20.42 0.95 -5.51
N LYS A 112 20.07 0.20 -6.56
CA LYS A 112 18.88 0.43 -7.38
C LYS A 112 17.63 -0.16 -6.72
N SER A 113 16.48 0.38 -7.10
CA SER A 113 15.16 -0.19 -6.78
C SER A 113 15.10 -1.62 -7.32
N PHE A 114 14.60 -2.56 -6.51
CA PHE A 114 14.45 -3.93 -6.98
C PHE A 114 13.31 -4.06 -8.00
N TYR A 115 12.30 -3.17 -8.01
CA TYR A 115 11.31 -3.12 -9.09
C TYR A 115 11.94 -2.80 -10.46
N ASN A 116 13.08 -2.10 -10.48
CA ASN A 116 13.81 -1.80 -11.71
C ASN A 116 14.75 -2.94 -12.15
N GLU A 117 15.13 -3.83 -11.23
CA GLU A 117 16.05 -4.96 -11.51
C GLU A 117 15.30 -6.28 -11.73
N CYS A 118 14.10 -6.45 -11.19
CA CYS A 118 13.28 -7.64 -11.35
C CYS A 118 12.14 -7.39 -12.32
N SER A 119 12.35 -7.73 -13.59
CA SER A 119 11.27 -7.74 -14.58
C SER A 119 10.35 -8.96 -14.47
N ASP A 120 10.84 -10.05 -13.86
CA ASP A 120 10.23 -11.37 -14.05
C ASP A 120 9.66 -11.98 -12.75
N GLU A 121 10.39 -12.06 -11.61
CA GLU A 121 9.85 -12.62 -10.34
C GLU A 121 10.41 -11.99 -9.05
N PHE A 122 9.54 -11.38 -8.22
CA PHE A 122 9.89 -10.81 -6.90
C PHE A 122 10.53 -11.82 -5.94
N PHE A 123 10.13 -13.09 -6.00
CA PHE A 123 10.67 -14.13 -5.13
C PHE A 123 12.15 -14.41 -5.40
N GLU A 124 12.61 -14.29 -6.65
CA GLU A 124 14.01 -14.51 -7.01
C GLU A 124 14.94 -13.48 -6.35
N TYR A 125 14.52 -12.21 -6.30
CA TYR A 125 15.25 -11.17 -5.57
C TYR A 125 15.36 -11.45 -4.08
N VAL A 126 14.25 -11.85 -3.45
CA VAL A 126 14.23 -12.15 -2.02
C VAL A 126 15.14 -13.33 -1.71
N GLU A 127 15.15 -14.34 -2.57
CA GLU A 127 16.05 -15.49 -2.49
C GLU A 127 17.52 -15.11 -2.66
N GLU A 128 17.85 -14.28 -3.66
CA GLU A 128 19.21 -13.77 -3.85
C GLU A 128 19.67 -12.95 -2.63
N TYR A 129 18.80 -12.09 -2.09
CA TYR A 129 19.08 -11.34 -0.88
C TYR A 129 19.32 -12.27 0.32
N ARG A 130 18.50 -13.32 0.48
CA ARG A 130 18.69 -14.32 1.54
C ARG A 130 20.07 -14.99 1.44
N VAL A 131 20.46 -15.42 0.25
CA VAL A 131 21.74 -16.11 0.00
C VAL A 131 22.94 -15.17 0.13
N THR A 132 22.85 -13.95 -0.40
CA THR A 132 24.00 -13.04 -0.48
C THR A 132 24.18 -12.19 0.79
N TYR A 133 23.12 -11.95 1.55
CA TYR A 133 23.12 -11.08 2.73
C TYR A 133 22.78 -11.84 4.02
N LEU A 134 21.61 -12.50 4.11
CA LEU A 134 21.18 -13.14 5.38
C LEU A 134 22.07 -14.30 5.79
N MET A 135 22.51 -15.14 4.84
CA MET A 135 23.46 -16.24 5.10
C MET A 135 24.83 -15.80 5.64
N LYS A 136 25.19 -14.51 5.47
CA LYS A 136 26.42 -13.96 6.06
C LYS A 136 26.23 -13.54 7.52
N LYS A 137 24.99 -13.41 8.00
CA LYS A 137 24.71 -13.08 9.41
C LYS A 137 24.98 -14.31 10.29
N PRO A 138 25.82 -14.19 11.34
CA PRO A 138 26.18 -15.34 12.18
C PRO A 138 24.98 -16.04 12.81
N GLU A 139 24.01 -15.29 13.32
CA GLU A 139 22.79 -15.82 13.95
C GLU A 139 21.95 -16.65 12.99
N TYR A 140 21.77 -16.16 11.76
CA TYR A 140 20.97 -16.83 10.74
C TYR A 140 21.67 -18.09 10.23
N LYS A 141 22.97 -17.99 9.97
CA LYS A 141 23.81 -19.12 9.57
C LYS A 141 23.81 -20.24 10.61
N GLU A 142 23.86 -19.89 11.89
CA GLU A 142 23.83 -20.86 12.99
C GLU A 142 22.50 -21.63 13.02
N LEU A 143 21.37 -20.94 12.89
CA LEU A 143 20.05 -21.57 12.83
C LEU A 143 19.91 -22.51 11.62
N ILE A 144 20.36 -22.09 10.44
CA ILE A 144 20.36 -22.93 9.23
C ILE A 144 21.23 -24.19 9.43
N ASN A 145 22.41 -24.05 10.03
CA ASN A 145 23.28 -25.21 10.32
C ASN A 145 22.61 -26.19 11.29
N GLN A 146 21.89 -25.68 12.30
CA GLN A 146 21.15 -26.52 13.23
C GLN A 146 20.01 -27.27 12.54
N VAL A 147 19.25 -26.59 11.66
CA VAL A 147 18.22 -27.23 10.84
C VAL A 147 18.82 -28.34 9.98
N ARG A 148 19.93 -28.05 9.26
CA ARG A 148 20.59 -29.03 8.39
C ARG A 148 21.04 -30.25 9.17
N LYS A 149 21.71 -30.05 10.31
CA LYS A 149 22.17 -31.14 11.17
C LYS A 149 21.03 -32.01 11.69
N LEU A 150 19.91 -31.40 12.09
CA LEU A 150 18.73 -32.15 12.57
C LEU A 150 18.13 -33.02 11.47
N LYS A 151 18.12 -32.55 10.22
CA LYS A 151 17.64 -33.32 9.06
C LYS A 151 18.60 -34.47 8.73
N GLU A 152 19.90 -34.17 8.60
CA GLU A 152 20.95 -35.17 8.33
C GLU A 152 20.95 -36.31 9.37
N ASP A 153 20.75 -35.99 10.65
CA ASP A 153 20.70 -36.98 11.74
C ASP A 153 19.37 -37.77 11.79
N ASN A 154 18.33 -37.35 11.06
CA ASN A 154 16.96 -37.92 11.11
C ASN A 154 16.32 -38.04 9.70
N PRO A 155 16.75 -39.02 8.89
CA PRO A 155 16.35 -39.11 7.48
C PRO A 155 14.84 -39.25 7.25
N LYS A 156 14.10 -39.96 8.11
CA LYS A 156 12.63 -40.04 8.00
C LYS A 156 11.94 -38.69 8.20
N VAL A 157 12.52 -37.83 9.05
CA VAL A 157 12.01 -36.49 9.29
C VAL A 157 12.32 -35.60 8.08
N GLU A 158 13.50 -35.74 7.49
CA GLU A 158 13.87 -35.06 6.24
C GLU A 158 12.94 -35.46 5.08
N ASP A 159 12.75 -36.76 4.86
CA ASP A 159 11.84 -37.33 3.85
C ASP A 159 10.41 -36.79 3.99
N LEU A 160 9.91 -36.65 5.22
CA LEU A 160 8.59 -36.08 5.47
C LEU A 160 8.54 -34.57 5.20
N VAL A 161 9.53 -33.81 5.66
CA VAL A 161 9.50 -32.34 5.64
C VAL A 161 9.82 -31.77 4.27
N GLU A 162 10.74 -32.38 3.52
CA GLU A 162 11.17 -31.89 2.21
C GLU A 162 10.38 -32.52 1.05
N ASP A 163 10.20 -33.84 1.08
CA ASP A 163 9.57 -34.57 -0.01
C ASP A 163 8.08 -34.87 0.23
N GLY A 164 7.56 -34.58 1.44
CA GLY A 164 6.17 -34.89 1.80
C GLY A 164 5.86 -36.39 1.87
N LYS A 165 6.88 -37.25 2.01
CA LYS A 165 6.70 -38.70 2.07
C LYS A 165 6.01 -39.10 3.37
N ILE A 166 4.99 -39.97 3.26
CA ILE A 166 4.24 -40.46 4.42
C ILE A 166 5.11 -41.46 5.20
N GLU A 167 5.66 -41.00 6.32
CA GLU A 167 6.52 -41.78 7.22
C GLU A 167 5.84 -42.05 8.57
N ILE A 168 6.07 -43.23 9.14
CA ILE A 168 5.67 -43.53 10.53
C ILE A 168 6.79 -43.10 11.45
N LEU A 169 6.58 -41.99 12.16
CA LEU A 169 7.54 -41.40 13.09
C LEU A 169 7.35 -41.92 14.52
N ASN A 170 8.48 -42.14 15.19
CA ASN A 170 8.54 -42.47 16.61
C ASN A 170 8.55 -41.18 17.47
N TYR A 171 8.48 -41.35 18.80
CA TYR A 171 8.39 -40.23 19.73
C TYR A 171 9.61 -39.28 19.70
N GLU A 172 10.82 -39.80 19.50
CA GLU A 172 12.03 -38.96 19.40
C GLU A 172 12.04 -38.20 18.07
N GLU A 173 11.63 -38.82 16.97
CA GLU A 173 11.48 -38.17 15.65
C GLU A 173 10.42 -37.05 15.71
N LEU A 174 9.32 -37.24 16.45
CA LEU A 174 8.33 -36.19 16.67
C LEU A 174 8.88 -34.98 17.46
N LYS A 175 9.77 -35.20 18.44
CA LYS A 175 10.47 -34.09 19.12
C LYS A 175 11.39 -33.33 18.17
N VAL A 176 12.02 -34.03 17.22
CA VAL A 176 12.84 -33.39 16.18
C VAL A 176 11.97 -32.48 15.31
N ILE A 177 10.77 -32.93 14.91
CA ILE A 177 9.81 -32.06 14.20
C ILE A 177 9.45 -30.83 15.02
N GLN A 178 9.12 -30.99 16.29
CA GLN A 178 8.83 -29.84 17.15
C GLN A 178 9.99 -28.84 17.19
N LYS A 179 11.23 -29.33 17.26
CA LYS A 179 12.43 -28.49 17.24
C LYS A 179 12.62 -27.80 15.89
N LEU A 180 12.37 -28.50 14.77
CA LEU A 180 12.43 -27.93 13.42
C LEU A 180 11.39 -26.82 13.24
N LEU A 181 10.16 -27.00 13.73
CA LEU A 181 9.13 -25.95 13.70
C LEU A 181 9.56 -24.71 14.48
N ASN A 182 10.13 -24.89 15.67
CA ASN A 182 10.63 -23.77 16.50
C ASN A 182 11.81 -23.04 15.83
N LEU A 183 12.70 -23.76 15.14
CA LEU A 183 13.80 -23.15 14.38
C LEU A 183 13.28 -22.43 13.14
N GLY A 184 12.31 -23.02 12.42
CA GLY A 184 11.62 -22.39 11.29
C GLY A 184 10.99 -21.06 11.70
N SER A 185 10.23 -21.03 12.79
CA SER A 185 9.63 -19.77 13.28
C SER A 185 10.66 -18.69 13.64
N GLN A 186 11.86 -19.08 14.09
CA GLN A 186 12.94 -18.12 14.35
C GLN A 186 13.54 -17.56 13.05
N LEU A 187 13.77 -18.43 12.06
CA LEU A 187 14.21 -18.03 10.72
C LEU A 187 13.18 -17.10 10.07
N ASP A 188 11.90 -17.48 10.10
CA ASP A 188 10.78 -16.68 9.61
C ASP A 188 10.76 -15.28 10.26
N SER A 189 10.98 -15.21 11.58
CA SER A 189 11.02 -13.94 12.29
C SER A 189 12.15 -13.03 11.82
N ILE A 190 13.32 -13.60 11.51
CA ILE A 190 14.47 -12.84 10.97
C ILE A 190 14.16 -12.39 9.54
N GLU A 191 13.67 -13.28 8.69
CA GLU A 191 13.38 -13.01 7.28
C GLU A 191 12.27 -11.96 7.13
N GLN A 192 11.18 -12.07 7.88
CA GLN A 192 10.07 -11.10 7.86
C GLN A 192 10.53 -9.69 8.26
N LYS A 193 11.38 -9.55 9.29
CA LYS A 193 11.94 -8.25 9.68
C LYS A 193 12.78 -7.64 8.58
N GLU A 194 13.50 -8.46 7.82
CA GLU A 194 14.38 -8.00 6.76
C GLU A 194 13.60 -7.68 5.48
N ILE A 195 12.57 -8.45 5.13
CA ILE A 195 11.59 -8.13 4.08
C ILE A 195 10.91 -6.79 4.38
N PHE A 196 10.51 -6.54 5.63
CA PHE A 196 9.91 -5.26 6.02
C PHE A 196 10.88 -4.08 5.79
N LYS A 197 12.16 -4.25 6.16
CA LYS A 197 13.20 -3.23 5.88
C LYS A 197 13.44 -3.03 4.39
N LEU A 198 13.44 -4.11 3.60
CA LEU A 198 13.55 -4.03 2.14
C LEU A 198 12.40 -3.25 1.54
N GLY A 199 11.16 -3.49 1.98
CA GLY A 199 9.99 -2.72 1.54
C GLY A 199 10.09 -1.23 1.90
N MET A 200 10.55 -0.90 3.11
CA MET A 200 10.80 0.49 3.51
C MET A 200 11.88 1.16 2.64
N ARG A 201 12.96 0.44 2.36
CA ARG A 201 14.02 0.91 1.46
C ARG A 201 13.44 1.18 0.07
N GLU A 202 12.67 0.25 -0.48
CA GLU A 202 12.08 0.41 -1.81
C GLU A 202 11.14 1.60 -1.89
N MET A 203 10.34 1.83 -0.86
CA MET A 203 9.49 3.02 -0.75
C MET A 203 10.32 4.31 -0.84
N LEU A 204 11.42 4.41 -0.09
CA LEU A 204 12.29 5.57 -0.11
C LEU A 204 12.97 5.76 -1.47
N THR A 205 13.43 4.67 -2.10
CA THR A 205 14.01 4.71 -3.44
C THR A 205 12.99 5.21 -4.47
N ASN A 206 11.75 4.72 -4.44
CA ASN A 206 10.69 5.17 -5.35
C ASN A 206 10.33 6.64 -5.14
N LEU A 207 10.24 7.11 -3.89
CA LEU A 207 9.99 8.52 -3.58
C LEU A 207 11.14 9.43 -4.07
N ALA A 208 12.37 8.94 -4.01
CA ALA A 208 13.55 9.64 -4.52
C ALA A 208 13.54 9.70 -6.06
N ASP A 209 13.27 8.58 -6.74
CA ASP A 209 13.15 8.48 -8.20
C ASP A 209 12.07 9.41 -8.75
N MET A 210 10.94 9.53 -8.04
CA MET A 210 9.85 10.45 -8.37
C MET A 210 10.16 11.92 -8.05
N ASN A 211 11.35 12.25 -7.54
CA ASN A 211 11.75 13.58 -7.07
C ASN A 211 10.86 14.17 -5.96
N VAL A 212 10.14 13.31 -5.21
CA VAL A 212 9.31 13.72 -4.07
C VAL A 212 10.17 14.02 -2.86
N ILE A 213 11.22 13.24 -2.64
CA ILE A 213 12.24 13.51 -1.61
C ILE A 213 13.61 13.75 -2.28
N PRO A 214 14.45 14.66 -1.76
CA PRO A 214 15.71 15.03 -2.39
C PRO A 214 16.84 14.08 -1.99
N LEU A 215 16.68 12.78 -2.23
CA LEU A 215 17.61 11.76 -1.78
C LEU A 215 18.47 11.23 -2.94
N THR A 216 19.79 11.23 -2.78
CA THR A 216 20.71 10.79 -3.84
C THR A 216 20.84 9.26 -3.84
N LEU A 217 20.54 8.64 -4.97
CA LEU A 217 20.81 7.23 -5.24
C LEU A 217 22.26 7.07 -5.71
N GLU A 218 23.06 6.28 -4.99
CA GLU A 218 24.43 5.88 -5.36
C GLU A 218 24.46 4.51 -6.06
#